data_AF-A0AAE9XP14-F1
#
_entry.id   AF-A0AAE9XP14-F1
#
_cell.length_a   1.000
_cell.length_b   1.000
_cell.length_c   1.000
_cell.angle_alpha   90.00
_cell.angle_beta   90.00
_cell.angle_gamma   90.00
#
_symmetry.space_group_name_H-M   'P 1'
#
loop_
_entity.id
_entity.type
_entity.pdbx_description
1 polymer ?
#
loop_
_entity_poly.entity_id
_entity_poly.type
_entity_poly.pdbx_seq_one_letter_code
_entity_poly.pdbx_strand_id
1 'polypeptide(L)'
;MADEMNNPLYISWQMTSEKEAIIAELKEKSNAIKNDLPVLLSKYDLRRRWAMSNRQSLYNYTRRKDFPKPIYHFSNGKTPVYLETDIQIF
;
A
#
# COMPACT_ATOMS: atom_id res chain seq x y z
N MET A 1 -10.43 -6.55 27.76
CA MET A 1 -10.20 -6.73 26.30
C MET A 1 -11.31 -7.54 25.60
N ALA A 2 -12.19 -8.27 26.30
CA ALA A 2 -13.27 -9.03 25.66
C ALA A 2 -14.54 -8.23 25.29
N ASP A 3 -14.66 -6.97 25.75
CA ASP A 3 -15.90 -6.19 25.68
C ASP A 3 -16.11 -5.44 24.35
N GLU A 4 -15.04 -5.08 23.64
CA GLU A 4 -15.14 -4.34 22.36
C GLU A 4 -15.60 -5.24 21.21
N MET A 5 -15.30 -6.55 21.26
CA MET A 5 -15.65 -7.51 20.21
C MET A 5 -17.15 -7.79 20.11
N ASN A 6 -17.94 -7.49 21.16
CA ASN A 6 -19.39 -7.68 21.19
C ASN A 6 -20.20 -6.40 20.95
N ASN A 7 -19.55 -5.31 20.56
CA ASN A 7 -20.24 -4.05 20.33
C ASN A 7 -21.12 -4.16 19.06
N PRO A 8 -22.44 -3.88 19.13
CA PRO A 8 -23.34 -3.92 17.97
C PRO A 8 -22.94 -2.99 16.82
N LEU A 9 -22.10 -1.97 17.09
CA LEU A 9 -21.42 -1.17 16.08
C LEU A 9 -20.52 -1.98 15.14
N TYR A 10 -19.90 -3.08 15.61
CA TYR A 10 -18.96 -3.87 14.83
C TYR A 10 -19.51 -5.25 14.41
N ILE A 11 -20.63 -5.69 15.00
CA ILE A 11 -21.26 -6.99 14.67
C ILE A 11 -22.46 -6.83 13.72
N SER A 12 -23.25 -5.77 13.86
CA SER A 12 -24.46 -5.62 13.03
C SER A 12 -24.11 -5.13 11.62
N TRP A 13 -24.80 -5.67 10.61
CA TRP A 13 -24.69 -5.18 9.22
C TRP A 13 -25.56 -3.95 8.94
N GLN A 14 -26.44 -3.59 9.88
CA GLN A 14 -27.34 -2.46 9.71
C GLN A 14 -26.59 -1.14 9.91
N MET A 15 -26.90 -0.17 9.04
CA MET A 15 -26.41 1.20 9.14
C MET A 15 -27.29 1.98 10.12
N THR A 16 -26.69 2.39 11.24
CA THR A 16 -27.30 3.27 12.23
C THR A 16 -26.68 4.66 12.11
N SER A 17 -27.36 5.69 12.60
CA SER A 17 -26.86 7.07 12.61
C SER A 17 -25.49 7.20 13.32
N GLU A 18 -25.27 6.41 14.37
CA GLU A 18 -23.99 6.35 15.08
C GLU A 18 -22.86 5.77 14.20
N LYS A 19 -23.14 4.72 13.42
CA LYS A 19 -22.17 4.17 12.44
C LYS A 19 -21.85 5.17 11.34
N GLU A 20 -22.85 5.88 10.84
CA GLU A 20 -22.67 6.89 9.80
C GLU A 20 -21.71 7.99 10.28
N ALA A 21 -21.89 8.47 11.52
CA ALA A 21 -21.00 9.46 12.12
C ALA A 21 -19.55 8.95 12.23
N ILE A 22 -19.35 7.71 12.70
CA ILE A 22 -18.02 7.11 12.81
C ILE A 22 -17.38 6.90 11.43
N ILE A 23 -18.15 6.45 10.43
CA ILE A 23 -17.65 6.29 9.06
C ILE A 23 -17.24 7.63 8.47
N ALA A 24 -18.00 8.70 8.72
CA ALA A 24 -17.64 10.04 8.29
C ALA A 24 -16.31 10.50 8.89
N GLU A 25 -16.13 10.31 10.21
CA GLU A 25 -14.88 10.63 10.90
C GLU A 25 -13.69 9.81 10.36
N LEU A 26 -13.88 8.49 10.18
CA LEU A 26 -12.85 7.60 9.61
C LEU A 26 -12.50 7.98 8.17
N LYS A 27 -13.48 8.42 7.39
CA LYS A 27 -13.28 8.88 6.02
C LYS A 27 -12.48 10.17 5.97
N GLU A 28 -12.76 11.12 6.86
CA GLU A 28 -11.97 12.35 6.98
C GLU A 28 -10.51 12.04 7.35
N LYS A 29 -10.29 11.21 8.38
CA LYS A 29 -8.95 10.73 8.76
C LYS A 29 -8.24 10.01 7.61
N SER A 30 -8.94 9.13 6.88
CA SER A 30 -8.39 8.42 5.74
C SER A 30 -8.01 9.35 4.60
N ASN A 31 -8.80 10.39 4.33
CA ASN A 31 -8.51 11.37 3.28
C ASN A 31 -7.28 12.21 3.62
N ALA A 32 -7.14 12.64 4.88
CA ALA A 32 -5.93 13.33 5.33
C ALA A 32 -4.68 12.50 5.07
N ILE A 33 -4.70 11.21 5.45
CA ILE A 33 -3.58 10.29 5.22
C ILE A 33 -3.30 10.09 3.73
N LYS A 34 -4.33 9.90 2.90
CA LYS A 34 -4.18 9.63 1.46
C LYS A 34 -3.46 10.75 0.71
N ASN A 35 -3.64 12.00 1.13
CA ASN A 35 -2.97 13.13 0.49
C ASN A 35 -1.44 13.11 0.71
N ASP A 36 -0.99 12.50 1.81
CA ASP A 36 0.42 12.43 2.18
C ASP A 36 1.07 11.08 1.82
N LEU A 37 0.31 10.16 1.21
CA LEU A 37 0.85 8.85 0.86
C LEU A 37 1.86 8.97 -0.30
N PRO A 38 3.08 8.45 -0.13
CA PRO A 38 4.05 8.44 -1.19
C PRO A 38 3.63 7.50 -2.33
N VAL A 39 4.07 7.81 -3.54
CA VAL A 39 3.87 6.92 -4.70
C VAL A 39 4.73 5.68 -4.51
N LEU A 40 4.09 4.51 -4.59
CA LEU A 40 4.76 3.21 -4.52
C LEU A 40 4.81 2.57 -5.90
N LEU A 41 5.98 2.05 -6.26
CA LEU A 41 6.23 1.39 -7.53
C LEU A 41 6.41 -0.11 -7.31
N SER A 42 5.66 -0.92 -8.04
CA SER A 42 5.91 -2.36 -8.11
C SER A 42 6.97 -2.67 -9.16
N LYS A 43 7.46 -3.92 -9.19
CA LYS A 43 8.32 -4.38 -10.30
C LYS A 43 7.65 -4.22 -11.67
N TYR A 44 6.32 -4.35 -11.76
CA TYR A 44 5.62 -4.14 -13.02
C TYR A 44 5.72 -2.68 -13.48
N ASP A 45 5.65 -1.73 -12.55
CA ASP A 45 5.78 -0.30 -12.85
C ASP A 45 7.20 0.04 -13.26
N LEU A 46 8.21 -0.49 -12.55
CA LEU A 46 9.62 -0.36 -12.94
C LEU A 46 9.86 -0.89 -14.36
N ARG A 47 9.27 -2.04 -14.69
CA ARG A 47 9.36 -2.64 -16.03
C ARG A 47 8.83 -1.69 -17.11
N ARG A 48 7.68 -1.06 -16.86
CA ARG A 48 7.07 -0.10 -17.79
C ARG A 48 7.92 1.17 -17.89
N ARG A 49 8.35 1.71 -16.76
CA ARG A 49 9.17 2.93 -16.65
C ARG A 49 10.47 2.82 -17.45
N TRP A 50 11.15 1.68 -17.35
CA TRP A 50 12.42 1.45 -18.04
C TRP A 50 12.30 0.76 -19.41
N ALA A 51 11.07 0.61 -19.92
CA ALA A 51 10.77 -0.09 -21.17
C ALA A 51 11.43 -1.50 -21.26
N MET A 52 11.58 -2.19 -20.13
CA MET A 52 12.24 -3.50 -20.10
C MET A 52 11.28 -4.59 -20.59
N SER A 53 11.58 -5.18 -21.74
CA SER A 53 10.80 -6.32 -22.26
C SER A 53 11.02 -7.59 -21.45
N ASN A 54 12.24 -7.82 -20.95
CA ASN A 54 12.62 -9.04 -20.25
C ASN A 54 12.42 -8.95 -18.72
N ARG A 55 11.50 -9.77 -18.20
CA ARG A 55 11.21 -9.90 -16.77
C ARG A 55 12.42 -10.34 -15.94
N GLN A 56 13.26 -11.26 -16.45
CA GLN A 56 14.42 -11.76 -15.71
C GLN A 56 15.50 -10.67 -15.54
N SER A 57 15.66 -9.81 -16.55
CA SER A 57 16.61 -8.70 -16.50
C SER A 57 16.25 -7.72 -15.37
N LEU A 58 14.96 -7.40 -15.24
CA LEU A 58 14.45 -6.61 -14.11
C LEU A 58 14.71 -7.29 -12.76
N TYR A 59 14.45 -8.60 -12.63
CA TYR A 59 14.73 -9.30 -11.38
C TYR A 59 16.20 -9.25 -11.00
N ASN A 60 17.10 -9.43 -11.96
CA ASN A 60 18.53 -9.37 -11.71
C ASN A 60 18.96 -7.95 -11.31
N TYR A 61 18.43 -6.93 -11.98
CA TYR A 61 18.72 -5.52 -11.67
C TYR A 61 18.27 -5.13 -10.26
N THR A 62 17.02 -5.45 -9.90
CA THR A 62 16.45 -5.16 -8.57
C THR A 62 17.08 -5.95 -7.41
N ARG A 63 17.99 -6.90 -7.67
CA ARG A 63 18.71 -7.67 -6.64
C ARG A 63 20.16 -7.20 -6.44
N ARG A 64 20.59 -6.18 -7.19
CA ARG A 64 21.93 -5.60 -7.00
C ARG A 64 22.03 -4.93 -5.63
N LYS A 65 23.25 -4.85 -5.08
CA LYS A 65 23.50 -4.33 -3.73
C LYS A 65 23.26 -2.83 -3.60
N ASP A 66 23.42 -2.11 -4.71
CA ASP A 66 23.23 -0.67 -4.88
C ASP A 66 21.77 -0.31 -5.20
N PHE A 67 20.92 -1.29 -5.48
CA PHE A 67 19.50 -1.05 -5.74
C PHE A 67 18.74 -0.83 -4.43
N PRO A 68 17.77 0.11 -4.39
CA PRO A 68 16.97 0.36 -3.19
C PRO A 68 16.27 -0.89 -2.65
N LYS A 69 16.23 -1.01 -1.33
CA LYS A 69 15.46 -2.06 -0.68
C LYS A 69 13.96 -1.72 -0.78
N PRO A 70 13.09 -2.73 -0.95
CA PRO A 70 11.66 -2.48 -0.94
C PRO A 70 11.20 -1.97 0.44
N ILE A 71 10.31 -0.97 0.43
CA ILE A 71 9.70 -0.42 1.66
C ILE A 71 8.64 -1.35 2.24
N TYR A 72 8.01 -2.16 1.39
CA TYR A 72 6.95 -3.10 1.80
C TYR A 72 6.82 -4.28 0.83
N HIS A 73 6.19 -5.36 1.29
CA HIS A 73 5.87 -6.53 0.47
C HIS A 73 4.36 -6.84 0.51
N PHE A 74 3.66 -6.55 -0.59
CA PHE A 74 2.24 -6.88 -0.77
C PHE A 74 2.02 -8.35 -1.16
N SER A 75 0.75 -8.78 -1.14
CA SER A 75 0.32 -10.12 -1.59
C SER A 75 1.04 -11.24 -0.82
N ASN A 76 0.96 -11.22 0.52
CA ASN A 76 1.60 -12.19 1.42
C ASN A 76 3.11 -12.32 1.16
N GLY A 77 3.80 -11.18 1.06
CA GLY A 77 5.26 -11.16 0.88
C GLY A 77 5.76 -11.31 -0.56
N LYS A 78 4.88 -11.56 -1.53
CA LYS A 78 5.29 -11.90 -2.91
C LYS A 78 5.68 -10.69 -3.76
N THR A 79 5.10 -9.53 -3.50
CA THR A 79 5.25 -8.35 -4.36
C THR A 79 5.98 -7.24 -3.62
N PRO A 80 7.30 -7.07 -3.85
CA PRO A 80 8.02 -5.93 -3.31
C PRO A 80 7.56 -4.64 -3.99
N VAL A 81 7.43 -3.58 -3.19
CA VAL A 81 7.19 -2.22 -3.65
C VAL A 81 8.28 -1.27 -3.15
N TYR A 82 8.54 -0.23 -3.93
CA TYR A 82 9.59 0.75 -3.69
C TYR A 82 8.97 2.14 -3.62
N LEU A 83 9.54 3.04 -2.83
CA LEU A 83 9.19 4.45 -2.92
C LEU A 83 9.63 4.98 -4.27
N GLU A 84 8.80 5.79 -4.90
CA GLU A 84 9.20 6.46 -6.14
C GLU A 84 10.47 7.29 -5.96
N THR A 85 10.60 7.99 -4.82
CA THR A 85 11.77 8.84 -4.51
C THR A 85 13.08 8.07 -4.52
N ASP A 86 13.08 6.82 -4.08
CA ASP A 86 14.28 5.97 -4.07
C ASP A 86 14.66 5.51 -5.49
N ILE A 87 13.68 5.48 -6.39
CA ILE A 87 13.80 4.98 -7.77
C ILE A 87 14.12 6.10 -8.76
N GLN A 88 13.88 7.38 -8.42
CA GLN A 88 13.94 8.50 -9.36
C GLN A 88 15.23 8.58 -10.21
N ILE A 89 16.37 8.13 -9.67
CA ILE A 89 17.69 8.17 -10.32
C ILE A 89 18.05 6.91 -11.13
N PHE A 90 17.18 5.90 -11.16
CA PHE A 90 17.36 4.63 -11.87
C PHE A 90 16.46 4.57 -13.11
#